data_AF-A0A951DWN1-F1
#
_entry.id   AF-A0A951DWN1-F1
#
_cell.length_a   1.000
_cell.length_b   1.000
_cell.length_c   1.000
_cell.angle_alpha   90.00
_cell.angle_beta   90.00
_cell.angle_gamma   90.00
#
_symmetry.space_group_name_H-M   'P 1'
#
loop_
_entity.id
_entity.type
_entity.pdbx_description
1 polymer ?
#
loop_
_entity_poly.entity_id
_entity_poly.type
_entity_poly.pdbx_seq_one_letter_code
_entity_poly.pdbx_strand_id
1 'polypeptide(L)' 'MAEPLARLSPGAPPDKRHRADAGVAVACRNVSVRFITDRRTVTALDDVSFSVENGGFMTLLGPSGCG' A
#
# COMPACT_ATOMS: atom_id res chain seq x y z
N MET A 1 -11.22 -28.45 28.87
CA MET A 1 -11.79 -28.72 27.53
C MET A 1 -11.92 -27.37 26.83
N ALA A 2 -10.89 -26.92 26.10
CA ALA A 2 -10.89 -25.65 25.37
C ALA A 2 -10.36 -25.94 23.96
N GLU A 3 -11.18 -25.66 22.95
CA GLU A 3 -10.81 -25.81 21.54
C GLU A 3 -9.74 -24.76 21.17
N PRO A 4 -8.66 -25.12 20.45
CA PRO A 4 -7.71 -24.12 19.98
C PRO A 4 -8.31 -23.38 18.78
N LEU A 5 -8.40 -22.05 18.88
CA LEU A 5 -8.75 -21.17 17.77
C LEU A 5 -7.73 -21.38 16.64
N ALA A 6 -8.13 -22.12 15.60
CA ALA A 6 -7.30 -22.34 14.43
C ALA A 6 -6.86 -20.97 13.88
N ARG A 7 -5.55 -20.71 13.91
CA ARG A 7 -4.99 -19.53 13.25
C ARG A 7 -5.40 -19.61 11.79
N LEU A 8 -6.20 -18.64 11.33
CA LEU A 8 -6.48 -18.49 9.91
C LEU A 8 -5.14 -18.30 9.21
N SER A 9 -4.70 -19.32 8.45
CA SER A 9 -3.64 -19.15 7.47
C SER A 9 -4.07 -18.00 6.54
N PRO A 10 -3.21 -17.01 6.26
CA PRO A 10 -3.53 -15.99 5.27
C PRO A 10 -4.00 -16.69 3.99
N GLY A 11 -5.20 -16.33 3.53
CA GLY A 11 -5.87 -17.00 2.43
C GLY A 11 -4.91 -17.22 1.25
N ALA A 12 -4.98 -18.41 0.66
CA ALA A 12 -4.19 -18.76 -0.50
C ALA A 12 -4.27 -17.65 -1.56
N PRO A 13 -3.14 -17.25 -2.17
CA PRO A 13 -3.14 -16.15 -3.14
C PRO A 13 -4.10 -16.46 -4.29
N PRO A 14 -4.80 -15.44 -4.81
CA PRO A 14 -5.69 -15.60 -5.96
C PRO A 14 -4.91 -16.21 -7.14
N ASP A 15 -5.58 -17.10 -7.87
CA ASP A 15 -5.09 -17.86 -9.02
C ASP A 15 -4.14 -17.03 -9.92
N LYS A 16 -2.85 -17.41 -9.96
CA LYS A 16 -1.76 -16.73 -10.68
C LYS A 16 -1.83 -16.95 -12.20
N ARG A 17 -2.95 -16.67 -12.83
CA ARG A 17 -3.07 -16.65 -14.30
C ARG A 17 -3.17 -15.22 -14.82
N HIS A 18 -2.31 -14.32 -14.32
CA HIS A 18 -2.02 -13.10 -15.05
C HIS A 18 -0.91 -13.42 -16.05
N ARG A 19 -1.28 -13.62 -17.32
CA ARG A 19 -0.32 -13.80 -18.41
C ARG A 19 0.58 -12.56 -18.39
N ALA A 20 1.87 -12.76 -18.16
CA ALA A 20 2.87 -11.75 -17.87
C ALA A 20 2.77 -10.52 -18.79
N ASP A 21 2.05 -9.49 -18.36
CA ASP A 21 2.31 -8.14 -18.80
C ASP A 21 3.48 -7.65 -17.92
N ALA A 22 4.69 -7.78 -18.46
CA ALA A 22 5.92 -7.37 -17.78
C ALA A 22 5.97 -5.83 -17.77
N GLY A 23 5.26 -5.22 -16.81
CA GLY A 23 5.11 -3.78 -16.76
C GLY A 23 4.77 -3.27 -15.36
N VAL A 24 5.10 -2.00 -15.12
CA VAL A 24 4.66 -1.27 -13.93
C VAL A 24 3.21 -0.84 -14.14
N ALA A 25 2.30 -1.29 -13.27
CA ALA A 25 0.90 -0.89 -13.30
C ALA A 25 0.66 0.46 -12.62
N VAL A 26 1.38 0.74 -11.52
CA VAL A 26 1.31 2.01 -10.79
C VAL A 26 2.73 2.52 -10.56
N ALA A 27 3.01 3.78 -10.92
CA ALA A 27 4.28 4.44 -10.65
C ALA A 27 4.03 5.79 -9.97
N CYS A 28 4.51 5.92 -8.73
CA CYS A 28 4.58 7.17 -7.99
C CYS A 28 6.04 7.62 -7.95
N ARG A 29 6.31 8.84 -8.41
CA ARG A 29 7.65 9.42 -8.46
C ARG A 29 7.62 10.78 -7.80
N ASN A 30 8.49 10.97 -6.82
CA ASN A 30 8.75 12.24 -6.16
C ASN A 30 7.47 12.94 -5.66
N VAL A 31 6.56 12.17 -5.05
CA VAL A 31 5.26 12.66 -4.63
C VAL A 31 5.40 13.41 -3.30
N SER A 32 5.12 14.71 -3.34
CA SER A 32 5.03 15.57 -2.15
C SER A 32 3.65 16.18 -2.05
N VAL A 33 3.07 16.15 -0.85
CA VAL A 33 1.71 16.67 -0.58
C VAL A 33 1.77 17.54 0.68
N ARG A 34 1.24 18.75 0.56
CA ARG A 34 1.10 19.69 1.69
C ARG A 34 -0.33 20.18 1.80
N PHE A 35 -0.90 20.09 3.00
CA PHE A 35 -2.17 20.70 3.35
C PHE A 35 -1.91 22.04 4.03
N ILE A 36 -2.45 23.11 3.46
CA ILE A 36 -2.28 24.47 3.97
C ILE A 36 -3.62 24.92 4.55
N THR A 37 -3.59 25.41 5.79
CA THR A 37 -4.74 26.01 6.47
C THR A 37 -4.30 27.31 7.13
N ASP A 38 -5.24 28.18 7.48
CA ASP A 38 -4.95 29.44 8.18
C ASP A 38 -4.18 29.24 9.50
N ARG A 39 -4.31 28.06 10.12
CA ARG A 39 -3.67 27.72 11.39
C ARG A 39 -2.28 27.11 11.24
N ARG A 40 -2.09 26.26 10.21
CA ARG A 40 -0.83 25.54 9.98
C ARG A 40 -0.75 24.96 8.58
N THR A 41 0.50 24.75 8.15
CA THR A 41 0.83 23.84 7.04
C THR A 41 1.19 22.45 7.59
N VAL A 42 0.73 21.40 6.93
CA VAL A 42 1.06 20.00 7.22
C VAL A 42 1.68 19.38 5.98
N THR A 43 2.90 18.87 6.08
CA THR A 43 3.48 18.00 5.05
C THR A 43 2.98 16.58 5.30
N ALA A 44 2.17 16.10 4.38
CA ALA A 44 1.58 14.76 4.41
C ALA A 44 2.53 13.75 3.76
N LEU A 45 2.97 14.04 2.54
CA LEU A 45 3.98 13.28 1.83
C LEU A 45 5.19 14.18 1.50
N ASP A 46 6.40 13.63 1.63
CA ASP A 46 7.64 14.30 1.28
C ASP A 46 8.50 13.39 0.40
N ASP A 47 8.57 13.73 -0.89
CA ASP A 47 9.38 13.06 -1.92
C ASP A 47 9.22 11.53 -2.00
N VAL A 48 7.97 11.06 -1.92
CA VAL A 48 7.67 9.62 -1.86
C VAL A 48 7.68 9.02 -3.27
N SER A 49 8.45 7.94 -3.45
CA SER A 49 8.54 7.20 -4.71
C SER A 49 8.32 5.70 -4.51
N PHE A 50 7.39 5.11 -5.25
CA PHE A 50 7.14 3.66 -5.25
C PHE A 50 6.53 3.19 -6.57
N SER A 51 6.51 1.88 -6.81
CA SER A 51 5.82 1.29 -7.94
C SER A 51 5.17 -0.04 -7.60
N VAL A 52 4.06 -0.34 -8.26
CA VAL A 52 3.37 -1.63 -8.18
C VAL A 52 3.40 -2.28 -9.57
N GLU A 53 3.93 -3.49 -9.63
CA GLU A 53 3.98 -4.30 -10.87
C GLU A 53 2.58 -4.76 -11.29
N ASN A 54 2.41 -5.10 -12.56
CA ASN A 54 1.16 -5.69 -13.03
C ASN A 54 0.89 -7.04 -12.32
N GLY A 55 -0.34 -7.20 -11.81
CA GLY A 55 -0.69 -8.31 -10.91
C GLY A 55 -0.05 -8.24 -9.51
N GLY A 56 0.70 -7.17 -9.21
CA GLY A 56 1.30 -6.93 -7.91
C GLY A 56 0.28 -6.49 -6.85
N PHE A 57 0.53 -6.88 -5.60
CA PHE A 57 -0.26 -6.48 -4.45
C PHE A 57 0.64 -5.79 -3.43
N MET A 58 0.31 -4.54 -3.08
CA MET A 58 1.05 -3.74 -2.11
C MET A 58 0.09 -3.19 -1.06
N THR A 59 0.49 -3.28 0.21
CA THR A 59 -0.25 -2.70 1.34
C THR A 59 0.57 -1.57 1.96
N LEU A 60 -0.07 -0.44 2.22
CA LEU A 60 0.50 0.65 3.02
C LEU A 60 -0.05 0.56 4.44
N LEU A 61 0.83 0.55 5.43
CA LEU A 61 0.48 0.44 6.84
C LEU A 61 1.08 1.60 7.62
N GLY A 62 0.29 2.18 8.51
CA GLY A 62 0.75 3.21 9.43
C GLY A 62 -0.33 3.67 10.39
N PRO A 63 0.05 4.40 11.46
CA PRO A 63 -0.90 5.00 12.38
C PRO A 63 -1.72 6.11 11.71
N SER A 64 -2.79 6.55 12.37
CA SER A 64 -3.60 7.68 11.90
C SER A 64 -2.74 8.91 11.59
N GLY A 65 -2.79 9.40 10.34
CA GLY A 65 -2.08 10.59 9.89
C GLY A 65 -0.59 10.43 9.61
N CYS A 66 -0.09 9.22 9.35
CA CYS A 66 1.32 8.97 9.02
C CYS A 66 1.75 9.44 7.62
N GLY A 67 0.79 9.83 6.79
CA GLY A 67 0.97 10.26 5.42
C GLY A 67 -0.28 10.99 4.95
#